data_AF-A0A158EBI7-F1
#
_entry.id   AF-A0A158EBI7-F1
#
_cell.length_a   1.000
_cell.length_b   1.000
_cell.length_c   1.000
_cell.angle_alpha   90.00
_cell.angle_beta   90.00
_cell.angle_gamma   90.00
#
_symmetry.space_group_name_H-M   'P 1'
#
loop_
_entity.id
_entity.type
_entity.pdbx_description
1 polymer ?
#
loop_
_entity_poly.entity_id
_entity_poly.type
_entity_poly.pdbx_seq_one_letter_code
_entity_poly.pdbx_strand_id
1 'polypeptide(L)'
;MPFLFSRRPELAGLDRASRRDVRRIAWHFAQRHWTLHAPAFAWIVFVLLHTRYHIVPDRREYLLITAVIFVLAVVNIRLHIARYLKPARAIYDRIGSAAARTLIGR
;
A
#
# COMPACT_ATOMS: atom_id res chain seq x y z
N MET A 1 -7.22 8.87 -3.58
CA MET A 1 -7.93 8.05 -2.56
C MET A 1 -7.65 8.61 -1.17
N PRO A 2 -8.67 8.92 -0.35
CA PRO A 2 -8.45 9.38 1.01
C PRO A 2 -8.14 8.18 1.89
N PHE A 3 -6.85 7.97 2.15
CA PHE A 3 -6.38 6.95 3.07
C PHE A 3 -6.85 7.30 4.49
N LEU A 4 -7.85 6.61 5.02
CA LEU A 4 -8.33 6.75 6.40
C LEU A 4 -7.28 6.23 7.39
N PHE A 5 -6.21 7.00 7.54
CA PHE A 5 -5.25 6.94 8.64
C PHE A 5 -5.59 7.98 9.72
N SER A 6 -6.78 8.59 9.68
CA SER A 6 -7.15 9.74 10.52
C SER A 6 -7.09 9.48 12.04
N ARG A 7 -7.07 8.21 12.47
CA ARG A 7 -6.96 7.81 13.89
C ARG A 7 -5.61 7.21 14.27
N ARG A 8 -4.59 7.30 13.40
CA ARG A 8 -3.24 6.78 13.70
C ARG A 8 -2.50 7.79 14.60
N PRO A 9 -2.00 7.39 15.78
CA PRO A 9 -1.27 8.28 16.68
C PRO A 9 -0.04 8.91 16.01
N GLU A 10 0.54 8.22 15.03
CA GLU A 10 1.70 8.69 14.24
C GLU A 10 1.40 9.94 13.40
N LEU A 11 0.13 10.28 13.19
CA LEU A 11 -0.33 11.46 12.44
C LEU A 11 -0.97 12.53 13.35
N ALA A 12 -1.03 12.30 14.66
CA ALA A 12 -1.59 13.25 15.61
C ALA A 12 -0.72 14.53 15.69
N GLY A 13 -1.38 15.68 15.91
CA GLY A 13 -0.72 16.99 15.99
C GLY A 13 -0.21 17.56 14.66
N LEU A 14 -0.30 16.81 13.56
CA LEU A 14 0.11 17.30 12.24
C LEU A 14 -1.01 18.03 11.51
N ASP A 15 -0.63 19.08 10.76
CA ASP A 15 -1.47 19.72 9.76
C ASP A 15 -1.66 18.81 8.53
N ARG A 16 -2.56 19.20 7.62
CA ARG A 16 -2.93 18.36 6.48
C ARG A 16 -1.76 18.11 5.52
N ALA A 17 -0.87 19.10 5.34
CA ALA A 17 0.30 18.97 4.48
C ALA A 17 1.31 17.99 5.08
N SER A 18 1.68 18.15 6.35
CA SER A 18 2.62 17.25 7.04
C SER A 18 2.12 15.81 7.08
N ARG A 19 0.81 15.59 7.31
CA ARG A 19 0.23 14.22 7.24
C ARG A 19 0.39 13.59 5.87
N ARG A 20 0.33 14.40 4.79
CA ARG A 20 0.54 13.92 3.43
C ARG A 20 2.00 13.51 3.21
N ASP A 21 2.94 14.29 3.72
CA ASP A 21 4.37 14.01 3.55
C ASP A 21 4.79 12.77 4.35
N VAL A 22 4.37 12.63 5.61
CA VAL A 22 4.61 11.41 6.40
C VAL A 22 4.07 10.16 5.71
N ARG A 23 2.85 10.22 5.16
CA ARG A 23 2.28 9.08 4.39
C ARG A 23 3.06 8.77 3.13
N ARG A 24 3.64 9.77 2.46
CA ARG A 24 4.46 9.56 1.27
C ARG A 24 5.80 8.92 1.61
N ILE A 25 6.43 9.32 2.71
CA ILE A 25 7.65 8.68 3.21
C ILE A 25 7.34 7.20 3.52
N ALA A 26 6.25 6.94 4.26
CA ALA A 26 5.83 5.58 4.58
C ALA A 26 5.55 4.74 3.32
N TRP A 27 4.92 5.34 2.30
CA TRP A 27 4.69 4.70 1.01
C TRP A 27 5.99 4.41 0.26
N HIS A 28 6.93 5.36 0.22
CA HIS A 28 8.22 5.19 -0.43
C HIS A 28 8.99 4.00 0.15
N PHE A 29 8.97 3.82 1.47
CA PHE A 29 9.57 2.64 2.10
C PHE A 29 8.75 1.37 1.85
N ALA A 30 7.42 1.43 1.93
CA ALA A 30 6.56 0.29 1.65
C ALA A 30 6.78 -0.30 0.25
N GLN A 31 7.00 0.54 -0.77
CA GLN A 31 7.25 0.13 -2.15
C GLN A 31 8.58 -0.61 -2.35
N ARG A 32 9.57 -0.43 -1.47
CA ARG A 32 10.85 -1.14 -1.58
C ARG A 32 10.75 -2.62 -1.22
N HIS A 33 9.63 -3.06 -0.64
CA HIS A 33 9.45 -4.45 -0.24
C HIS A 33 8.66 -5.23 -1.28
N TRP A 34 9.27 -6.30 -1.81
CA TRP A 34 8.66 -7.17 -2.81
C TRP A 34 7.30 -7.76 -2.37
N THR A 35 7.13 -8.05 -1.08
CA THR A 35 5.88 -8.61 -0.52
C THR A 35 4.68 -7.69 -0.69
N LEU A 36 4.88 -6.38 -0.92
CA LEU A 36 3.81 -5.47 -1.29
C LEU A 36 3.11 -5.94 -2.59
N HIS A 37 3.88 -6.53 -3.50
CA HIS A 37 3.45 -6.97 -4.83
C HIS A 37 2.95 -8.42 -4.86
N ALA A 38 3.08 -9.19 -3.77
CA ALA A 38 2.70 -10.60 -3.74
C ALA A 38 1.24 -10.86 -4.18
N PRO A 39 0.24 -10.05 -3.81
CA PRO A 39 -1.14 -10.23 -4.30
C PRO A 39 -1.28 -10.01 -5.82
N ALA A 40 -0.53 -9.07 -6.39
CA ALA A 40 -0.52 -8.84 -7.84
C ALA A 40 0.12 -10.03 -8.57
N PHE A 41 1.21 -10.57 -8.03
CA PHE A 41 1.84 -11.78 -8.55
C PHE A 41 0.88 -12.98 -8.49
N ALA A 42 0.20 -13.19 -7.37
CA ALA A 42 -0.80 -14.25 -7.22
C ALA A 42 -1.94 -14.11 -8.23
N TRP A 43 -2.41 -12.88 -8.48
CA TRP A 43 -3.42 -12.61 -9.51
C TRP A 43 -2.92 -12.98 -10.92
N ILE A 44 -1.69 -12.60 -11.28
CA ILE A 44 -1.11 -12.96 -12.59
C ILE A 44 -1.04 -14.48 -12.75
N VAL A 45 -0.54 -15.20 -11.73
CA VAL A 45 -0.47 -16.67 -11.76
C VAL A 45 -1.86 -17.28 -11.92
N PHE A 46 -2.86 -16.78 -11.19
CA PHE A 46 -4.26 -17.21 -11.32
C PHE A 46 -4.80 -17.00 -12.74
N VAL A 47 -4.58 -15.82 -13.33
CA VAL A 47 -5.01 -15.52 -14.70
C VAL A 47 -4.33 -16.47 -15.69
N LEU A 48 -3.03 -16.69 -15.58
CA LEU A 48 -2.29 -17.59 -16.47
C LEU A 48 -2.84 -19.03 -16.40
N LEU A 49 -3.02 -19.55 -15.19
CA LEU A 49 -3.62 -20.87 -14.95
C LEU A 49 -5.02 -20.96 -15.55
N HIS A 50 -5.86 -19.96 -15.34
CA HIS A 50 -7.22 -19.91 -15.87
C HIS A 50 -7.24 -19.86 -17.40
N THR A 51 -6.38 -19.04 -18.02
CA THR A 51 -6.32 -18.96 -19.49
C THR A 51 -5.81 -20.25 -20.14
N ARG A 52 -4.94 -21.00 -19.47
CA ARG A 52 -4.33 -22.22 -20.04
C ARG A 52 -5.15 -23.48 -19.77
N TYR A 53 -5.74 -23.59 -18.59
CA TYR A 53 -6.37 -24.82 -18.09
C TYR A 53 -7.84 -24.67 -17.72
N HIS A 54 -8.43 -23.47 -17.85
CA HIS A 54 -9.82 -23.22 -17.50
C HIS A 54 -10.20 -23.68 -16.08
N ILE A 55 -9.29 -23.45 -15.11
CA ILE A 55 -9.45 -23.88 -13.70
C ILE A 55 -10.75 -23.42 -13.02
N VAL A 56 -11.46 -22.46 -13.61
CA VAL A 56 -12.74 -21.97 -13.13
C VAL A 56 -13.70 -21.98 -14.32
N PRO A 57 -14.79 -22.75 -14.30
CA PRO A 57 -15.71 -22.84 -15.43
C PRO A 57 -16.70 -21.66 -15.48
N ASP A 58 -17.05 -21.08 -14.34
CA ASP A 58 -18.03 -20.00 -14.24
C ASP A 58 -17.36 -18.61 -14.14
N ARG A 59 -17.88 -17.64 -14.90
CA ARG A 59 -17.47 -16.23 -14.83
C ARG A 59 -17.70 -15.65 -13.43
N ARG A 60 -18.75 -16.08 -12.73
CA ARG A 60 -19.05 -15.58 -11.38
C ARG A 60 -17.97 -15.98 -10.38
N GLU A 61 -17.52 -17.22 -10.43
CA GLU A 61 -16.44 -17.72 -9.58
C GLU A 61 -15.11 -17.01 -9.87
N TYR A 62 -14.80 -16.77 -11.16
CA TYR A 62 -13.61 -16.02 -11.56
C TYR A 62 -13.62 -14.60 -10.98
N LEU A 63 -14.77 -13.92 -11.06
CA LEU A 63 -14.95 -12.58 -10.49
C LEU A 63 -14.83 -12.58 -8.97
N LEU A 64 -15.39 -13.58 -8.30
CA LEU A 64 -15.28 -13.75 -6.84
C LEU A 64 -13.83 -13.92 -6.41
N ILE A 65 -13.08 -14.82 -7.05
CA ILE A 65 -11.66 -15.05 -6.74
C ILE A 65 -10.85 -13.78 -6.99
N THR A 66 -11.07 -13.11 -8.12
CA THR A 66 -10.41 -11.85 -8.44
C THR A 66 -10.71 -10.77 -7.40
N ALA A 67 -11.97 -10.65 -6.96
CA ALA A 67 -12.38 -9.72 -5.92
C ALA A 67 -11.70 -10.03 -4.58
N VAL A 68 -11.60 -11.30 -4.19
CA VAL A 68 -10.89 -11.72 -2.97
C VAL A 68 -9.41 -11.32 -3.06
N ILE A 69 -8.73 -11.61 -4.16
CA ILE A 69 -7.32 -11.23 -4.36
C ILE A 69 -7.16 -9.70 -4.31
N PHE A 70 -8.09 -8.96 -4.90
CA PHE A 70 -8.09 -7.49 -4.83
C PHE A 70 -8.24 -6.97 -3.40
N VAL A 71 -9.17 -7.52 -2.62
CA VAL A 71 -9.32 -7.15 -1.20
C VAL A 71 -8.05 -7.45 -0.42
N LEU A 72 -7.44 -8.62 -0.63
CA LEU A 72 -6.15 -8.99 -0.02
C LEU A 72 -5.04 -8.03 -0.45
N ALA A 73 -5.01 -7.59 -1.71
CA ALA A 73 -4.05 -6.59 -2.18
C ALA A 73 -4.19 -5.26 -1.44
N VAL A 74 -5.43 -4.77 -1.28
CA VAL A 74 -5.71 -3.54 -0.54
C VAL A 74 -5.30 -3.68 0.93
N VAL A 75 -5.63 -4.80 1.58
CA VAL A 75 -5.24 -5.06 2.97
C VAL A 75 -3.72 -5.13 3.12
N ASN A 76 -3.03 -5.84 2.23
CA ASN A 76 -1.57 -5.98 2.23
C ASN A 76 -0.88 -4.61 2.10
N ILE A 77 -1.34 -3.78 1.15
CA ILE A 77 -0.84 -2.42 0.96
C ILE A 77 -1.05 -1.58 2.23
N ARG A 78 -2.23 -1.67 2.84
CA ARG A 78 -2.55 -0.92 4.07
C ARG A 78 -1.66 -1.32 5.23
N LEU A 79 -1.42 -2.62 5.41
CA LEU A 79 -0.56 -3.14 6.47
C LEU A 79 0.89 -2.72 6.27
N HIS A 80 1.39 -2.79 5.03
CA HIS A 80 2.72 -2.30 4.70
C HIS A 80 2.86 -0.82 5.02
N ILE A 81 1.99 0.05 4.48
CA ILE A 81 2.06 1.49 4.77
C ILE A 81 1.97 1.76 6.28
N ALA A 82 1.04 1.09 6.98
CA ALA A 82 0.86 1.27 8.42
C ALA A 82 2.12 0.92 9.22
N ARG A 83 2.82 -0.16 8.85
CA ARG A 83 4.08 -0.58 9.47
C ARG A 83 5.17 0.50 9.36
N TYR A 84 5.19 1.25 8.25
CA TYR A 84 6.18 2.31 8.03
C TYR A 84 5.72 3.71 8.50
N LEU A 85 4.51 3.89 9.04
CA LEU A 85 4.06 5.21 9.52
C LEU A 85 4.89 5.72 10.71
N LYS A 86 5.19 4.86 11.69
CA LYS A 86 6.00 5.23 12.86
C LYS A 86 7.43 5.66 12.48
N PRO A 87 8.20 4.89 11.70
CA PRO A 87 9.53 5.34 11.27
C PRO A 87 9.45 6.54 10.31
N ALA A 88 8.44 6.62 9.45
CA ALA A 88 8.25 7.78 8.58
C ALA A 88 8.01 9.08 9.35
N ARG A 89 7.22 9.03 10.44
CA ARG A 89 7.01 10.16 11.35
C ARG A 89 8.32 10.59 12.00
N ALA A 90 9.09 9.64 12.54
CA ALA A 90 10.39 9.94 13.16
C ALA A 90 11.39 10.57 12.18
N ILE A 91 11.40 10.13 10.92
CA ILE A 91 12.21 10.73 9.86
C ILE A 91 11.74 12.16 9.58
N TYR A 92 10.43 12.35 9.38
CA TYR A 92 9.84 13.65 9.12
C TYR A 92 10.16 14.67 10.22
N ASP A 93 10.07 14.26 11.49
CA ASP A 93 10.35 15.12 12.65
C ASP A 93 11.82 15.54 12.72
N ARG A 94 12.74 14.76 12.14
CA ARG A 94 14.18 15.08 12.09
C ARG A 94 14.58 15.96 10.90
N ILE A 95 13.95 15.75 9.73
CA ILE A 95 14.40 16.40 8.47
C ILE A 95 13.47 17.54 8.02
N GLY A 96 12.25 17.60 8.54
CA GLY A 96 11.24 18.57 8.15
C GLY A 96 10.69 18.38 6.72
N SER A 97 9.72 19.23 6.34
CA SER A 97 8.95 19.07 5.09
C SER A 97 9.76 19.32 3.80
N ALA A 98 10.79 20.15 3.85
CA ALA A 98 11.62 20.46 2.69
C ALA A 98 12.48 19.25 2.29
N ALA A 99 13.27 18.72 3.21
CA ALA A 99 14.11 17.56 2.97
C ALA A 99 13.30 16.26 2.76
N ALA A 100 12.12 16.15 3.37
CA ALA A 100 11.20 15.03 3.11
C ALA A 100 10.80 14.95 1.64
N ARG A 101 10.56 16.08 0.98
CA ARG A 101 10.20 16.11 -0.45
C ARG A 101 11.36 15.68 -1.33
N THR A 102 12.58 16.14 -1.00
CA THR A 102 13.82 15.74 -1.69
C THR A 102 14.07 14.22 -1.57
N LEU A 103 13.85 13.64 -0.38
CA LEU A 103 14.00 12.20 -0.14
C LEU A 103 13.06 11.34 -1.01
N ILE A 104 11.86 11.84 -1.28
CA ILE A 104 10.85 11.15 -2.10
C ILE A 104 11.02 11.50 -3.61
N GLY A 105 12.01 12.34 -3.96
CA GLY A 105 12.31 12.71 -5.35
C GLY A 105 11.38 13.78 -5.92
N ARG A 106 10.98 14.78 -5.12
CA ARG A 106 10.20 15.95 -5.54
C ARG A 106 10.77 17.27 -5.06
#